data_AF-A0A5B0VFP6-F1
#
_entry.id   AF-A0A5B0VFP6-F1
#
_cell.length_a   1.000
_cell.length_b   1.000
_cell.length_c   1.000
_cell.angle_alpha   90.00
_cell.angle_beta   90.00
_cell.angle_gamma   90.00
#
_symmetry.space_group_name_H-M   'P 1'
#
loop_
_entity.id
_entity.type
_entity.pdbx_description
1 polymer ?
#
loop_
_entity_poly.entity_id
_entity_poly.type
_entity_poly.pdbx_seq_one_letter_code
_entity_poly.pdbx_strand_id
1 'polypeptide(L)'
;MKILQCGLFLLCASMTLPSLADAVKSDDVIVTGGSGVCVGLDCGNGEDFALGTFKLKENNTRIRLYDSTATPGETVRQVLPNAYVEGVVGESWRMDANQTASGGSDAFYINQQSLDTYVVLSDGTAPDYCPDPLADPEAVIPEGEPVENEFNCAQVEQFLQRDGLVLGNSASSGAAVGLDAELADGEVSLGNTSLKRRLVHVAEALAESDVLIKSQLDAGVFMDEQARLDEVEALINTAEQEIAALEAAVNKPSGGGGSGAMGWLILLLPALGLFVRPRRRIV
;
A
#
# COMPACT_ATOMS: atom_id res chain seq x y z
N MET A 1 -21.00 84.98 -36.65
CA MET A 1 -20.10 84.86 -35.49
C MET A 1 -20.95 84.38 -34.32
N LYS A 2 -20.64 83.37 -33.52
CA LYS A 2 -19.59 82.35 -33.46
C LYS A 2 -20.11 81.30 -32.47
N ILE A 3 -20.11 80.04 -32.90
CA ILE A 3 -19.61 78.84 -32.20
C ILE A 3 -20.40 78.41 -30.94
N LEU A 4 -21.34 77.47 -31.10
CA LEU A 4 -21.18 76.00 -30.96
C LEU A 4 -21.23 75.54 -29.48
N GLN A 5 -22.43 75.15 -29.03
CA GLN A 5 -22.60 74.26 -27.88
C GLN A 5 -22.04 72.88 -28.28
N CYS A 6 -20.92 72.48 -27.69
CA CYS A 6 -20.41 71.12 -27.80
C CYS A 6 -20.58 70.45 -26.44
N GLY A 7 -21.48 69.47 -26.39
CA GLY A 7 -21.69 68.63 -25.23
C GLY A 7 -20.47 67.76 -24.96
N LEU A 8 -20.05 67.73 -23.70
CA LEU A 8 -19.12 66.73 -23.20
C LEU A 8 -19.90 65.84 -22.23
N PHE A 9 -20.70 64.93 -22.78
CA PHE A 9 -21.20 63.78 -22.05
C PHE A 9 -19.99 62.84 -21.89
N LEU A 10 -19.37 62.85 -20.71
CA LEU A 10 -18.39 61.84 -20.33
C LEU A 10 -19.13 60.51 -20.25
N LEU A 11 -19.06 59.72 -21.31
CA LEU A 11 -19.48 58.32 -21.33
C LEU A 11 -18.42 57.53 -20.54
N CYS A 12 -18.52 57.54 -19.22
CA CYS A 12 -17.84 56.56 -18.38
C CYS A 12 -18.45 55.20 -18.69
N ALA A 13 -17.87 54.50 -19.68
CA ALA A 13 -18.07 53.07 -19.87
C ALA A 13 -17.45 52.38 -18.65
N SER A 14 -18.23 52.27 -17.57
CA SER A 14 -17.96 51.39 -16.46
C SER A 14 -17.88 49.97 -17.00
N MET A 15 -16.65 49.50 -17.23
CA MET A 15 -16.35 48.09 -17.45
C MET A 15 -16.79 47.34 -16.20
N THR A 16 -18.01 46.82 -16.23
CA THR A 16 -18.48 45.84 -15.26
C THR A 16 -17.67 44.57 -15.50
N LEU A 17 -16.69 44.30 -14.64
CA LEU A 17 -16.07 42.98 -14.57
C LEU A 17 -17.20 41.97 -14.31
N PRO A 18 -17.28 40.86 -15.05
CA PRO A 18 -18.28 39.85 -14.76
C PRO A 18 -18.02 39.29 -13.36
N SER A 19 -18.99 39.49 -12.47
CA SER A 19 -19.05 38.75 -11.20
C SER A 19 -19.38 37.30 -11.56
N LEU A 20 -18.47 36.38 -11.22
CA LEU A 20 -18.76 34.95 -11.27
C LEU A 20 -19.59 34.62 -10.04
N ALA A 21 -20.90 34.58 -10.21
CA ALA A 21 -21.81 34.06 -9.19
C ALA A 21 -21.82 32.53 -9.26
N ASP A 22 -22.02 31.88 -8.12
CA ASP A 22 -22.31 30.45 -8.09
C ASP A 22 -23.58 30.15 -8.91
N ALA A 23 -23.52 29.09 -9.70
CA ALA A 23 -24.59 28.67 -10.58
C ALA A 23 -25.32 27.47 -9.94
N VAL A 24 -26.21 27.74 -8.99
CA VAL A 24 -27.05 26.71 -8.39
C VAL A 24 -28.07 26.23 -9.41
N LYS A 25 -28.01 24.95 -9.77
CA LYS A 25 -29.02 24.27 -10.60
C LYS A 25 -29.97 23.52 -9.68
N SER A 26 -31.20 24.00 -9.57
CA SER A 26 -32.21 23.44 -8.66
C SER A 26 -32.82 22.12 -9.15
N ASP A 27 -32.44 21.65 -10.33
CA ASP A 27 -32.93 20.45 -10.99
C ASP A 27 -31.83 19.88 -11.91
N ASP A 28 -32.15 18.84 -12.67
CA ASP A 28 -31.23 18.13 -13.56
C ASP A 28 -30.54 19.05 -14.58
N VAL A 29 -29.25 18.81 -14.81
CA VAL A 29 -28.48 19.39 -15.92
C VAL A 29 -28.30 18.32 -16.99
N ILE A 30 -29.09 18.40 -18.06
CA ILE A 30 -28.95 17.51 -19.21
C ILE A 30 -28.08 18.20 -20.27
N VAL A 31 -26.88 17.65 -20.49
CA VAL A 31 -26.00 18.08 -21.58
C VAL A 31 -26.29 17.24 -22.82
N THR A 32 -26.91 17.84 -23.84
CA THR A 32 -27.35 17.14 -25.06
C THR A 32 -26.34 17.25 -26.21
N GLY A 33 -26.28 16.25 -27.09
CA GLY A 33 -25.54 16.32 -28.36
C GLY A 33 -24.13 15.75 -28.35
N GLY A 34 -23.78 14.91 -27.37
CA GLY A 34 -22.45 14.30 -27.26
C GLY A 34 -21.34 15.26 -26.80
N SER A 35 -21.71 16.49 -26.46
CA SER A 35 -20.83 17.43 -25.77
C SER A 35 -20.71 16.99 -24.31
N GLY A 36 -19.55 16.50 -23.89
CA GLY A 36 -19.31 16.22 -22.48
C GLY A 36 -19.20 17.49 -21.66
N VAL A 37 -19.06 17.36 -20.34
CA VAL A 37 -18.74 18.49 -19.46
C VAL A 37 -17.31 18.36 -18.95
N CYS A 38 -16.56 19.46 -19.04
CA CYS A 38 -15.25 19.61 -18.43
C CYS A 38 -15.40 20.53 -17.21
N VAL A 39 -14.94 20.07 -16.05
CA VAL A 39 -14.92 20.85 -14.81
C VAL A 39 -13.47 21.01 -14.37
N GLY A 40 -13.04 22.27 -14.22
CA GLY A 40 -11.71 22.65 -13.79
C GLY A 40 -11.13 23.84 -14.56
N LEU A 41 -10.08 24.45 -14.01
CA LEU A 41 -9.33 25.58 -14.56
C LEU A 41 -8.57 25.20 -15.83
N ASP A 42 -8.20 23.93 -15.98
CA ASP A 42 -7.47 23.44 -17.15
C ASP A 42 -8.40 23.06 -18.34
N CYS A 43 -9.71 23.32 -18.24
CA CYS A 43 -10.66 23.08 -19.32
C CYS A 43 -10.50 24.09 -20.47
N GLY A 44 -10.34 23.58 -21.71
CA GLY A 44 -10.23 24.40 -22.92
C GLY A 44 -11.50 24.50 -23.75
N ASN A 45 -11.52 25.43 -24.72
CA ASN A 45 -12.57 25.47 -25.75
C ASN A 45 -12.26 24.42 -26.85
N GLY A 46 -13.28 23.68 -27.31
CA GLY A 46 -13.12 22.64 -28.33
C GLY A 46 -12.52 21.33 -27.80
N GLU A 47 -12.68 21.05 -26.50
CA GLU A 47 -12.27 19.79 -25.89
C GLU A 47 -12.90 18.59 -26.60
N ASP A 48 -12.07 17.57 -26.82
CA ASP A 48 -12.53 16.28 -27.31
C ASP A 48 -13.07 15.43 -26.15
N PHE A 49 -14.30 14.94 -26.33
CA PHE A 49 -15.03 14.09 -25.39
C PHE A 49 -15.32 12.69 -25.98
N ALA A 50 -14.69 12.32 -27.10
CA ALA A 50 -14.92 11.03 -27.75
C ALA A 50 -14.66 9.81 -26.84
N LEU A 51 -13.84 9.97 -25.79
CA LEU A 51 -13.47 8.91 -24.84
C LEU A 51 -14.04 9.10 -23.43
N GLY A 52 -14.83 10.15 -23.17
CA GLY A 52 -15.39 10.40 -21.84
C GLY A 52 -16.40 11.54 -21.80
N THR A 53 -17.59 11.29 -21.24
CA THR A 53 -18.70 12.25 -21.15
C THR A 53 -18.53 13.26 -20.00
N PHE A 54 -17.71 12.93 -19.00
CA PHE A 54 -17.40 13.76 -17.84
C PHE A 54 -15.89 13.81 -17.66
N LYS A 55 -15.30 15.01 -17.69
CA LYS A 55 -13.85 15.20 -17.57
C LYS A 55 -13.55 16.19 -16.45
N LEU A 56 -12.78 15.76 -15.46
CA LEU A 56 -12.21 16.66 -14.45
C LEU A 56 -10.77 16.99 -14.88
N LYS A 57 -10.47 18.26 -15.11
CA LYS A 57 -9.11 18.69 -15.50
C LYS A 57 -8.57 19.68 -14.47
N GLU A 58 -7.97 19.11 -13.43
CA GLU A 58 -7.24 19.84 -12.39
C GLU A 58 -6.07 18.99 -11.91
N ASN A 59 -5.13 19.61 -11.21
CA ASN A 59 -4.01 18.95 -10.53
C ASN A 59 -4.39 18.35 -9.15
N ASN A 60 -5.68 18.24 -8.85
CA ASN A 60 -6.20 17.76 -7.56
C ASN A 60 -7.69 17.39 -7.64
N THR A 61 -8.07 16.52 -8.58
CA THR A 61 -9.47 16.21 -8.87
C THR A 61 -10.14 15.39 -7.78
N ARG A 62 -11.34 15.82 -7.36
CA ARG A 62 -12.05 15.27 -6.20
C ARG A 62 -13.53 15.23 -6.46
N ILE A 63 -14.12 14.08 -6.16
CA ILE A 63 -15.58 13.91 -6.18
C ILE A 63 -15.97 13.43 -4.80
N ARG A 64 -16.85 14.19 -4.15
CA ARG A 64 -17.37 13.84 -2.83
C ARG A 64 -18.84 13.51 -2.93
N LEU A 65 -19.21 12.34 -2.42
CA LEU A 65 -20.57 11.92 -2.17
C LEU A 65 -20.87 12.28 -0.72
N TYR A 66 -21.66 13.32 -0.52
CA TYR A 66 -21.98 13.90 0.79
C TYR A 66 -23.44 13.60 1.11
N ASP A 67 -23.68 12.82 2.18
CA ASP A 67 -25.03 12.53 2.68
C ASP A 67 -25.13 12.88 4.17
N SER A 68 -25.69 14.07 4.46
CA SER A 68 -25.90 14.52 5.84
C SER A 68 -27.08 13.83 6.56
N THR A 69 -27.78 12.91 5.89
CA THR A 69 -28.89 12.14 6.46
C THR A 69 -28.50 10.72 6.85
N ALA A 70 -27.31 10.28 6.42
CA ALA A 70 -26.76 8.97 6.78
C ALA A 70 -26.52 8.87 8.29
N THR A 71 -26.68 7.66 8.84
CA THR A 71 -26.37 7.40 10.26
C THR A 71 -24.86 7.36 10.45
N PRO A 72 -24.29 8.14 11.38
CA PRO A 72 -22.86 8.11 11.67
C PRO A 72 -22.38 6.71 12.09
N GLY A 73 -21.15 6.37 11.68
CA GLY A 73 -20.50 5.14 12.09
C GLY A 73 -19.95 5.18 13.52
N GLU A 74 -19.10 4.21 13.85
CA GLU A 74 -18.36 4.21 15.11
C GLU A 74 -17.28 5.29 15.13
N THR A 75 -16.89 5.73 16.33
CA THR A 75 -15.73 6.62 16.49
C THR A 75 -14.47 5.87 16.11
N VAL A 76 -13.71 6.42 15.17
CA VAL A 76 -12.44 5.86 14.72
C VAL A 76 -11.30 6.84 14.96
N ARG A 77 -10.14 6.31 15.33
CA ARG A 77 -8.87 7.05 15.44
C ARG A 77 -8.08 6.89 14.15
N GLN A 78 -7.75 7.98 13.47
CA GLN A 78 -6.79 8.01 12.39
C GLN A 78 -5.44 8.45 12.95
N VAL A 79 -4.41 7.64 12.70
CA VAL A 79 -3.03 7.95 13.09
C VAL A 79 -2.40 8.87 12.04
N LEU A 80 -1.68 9.87 12.51
CA LEU A 80 -0.96 10.85 11.71
C LEU A 80 0.49 10.89 12.22
N PRO A 81 1.41 11.53 11.48
CA PRO A 81 2.74 11.81 12.02
C PRO A 81 2.64 12.65 13.31
N ASN A 82 3.11 12.11 14.42
CA ASN A 82 3.18 12.72 15.76
C ASN A 82 1.82 13.13 16.36
N ALA A 83 0.72 12.65 15.80
CA ALA A 83 -0.62 13.10 16.16
C ALA A 83 -1.67 12.05 15.78
N TYR A 84 -2.90 12.29 16.20
CA TYR A 84 -4.05 11.52 15.77
C TYR A 84 -5.30 12.41 15.72
N VAL A 85 -6.31 11.93 15.00
CA VAL A 85 -7.63 12.56 14.99
C VAL A 85 -8.68 11.49 15.27
N GLU A 86 -9.62 11.82 16.15
CA GLU A 86 -10.75 10.95 16.51
C GLU A 86 -12.06 11.60 16.07
N GLY A 87 -12.93 10.79 15.47
CA GLY A 87 -14.22 11.27 15.00
C GLY A 87 -15.03 10.15 14.38
N VAL A 88 -16.16 10.49 13.78
CA VAL A 88 -17.00 9.54 13.05
C VAL A 88 -16.82 9.69 11.55
N VAL A 89 -16.91 8.55 10.87
CA VAL A 89 -16.98 8.44 9.40
C VAL A 89 -18.14 7.52 9.02
N GLY A 90 -18.52 7.55 7.74
CA GLY A 90 -19.57 6.71 7.18
C GLY A 90 -20.67 7.49 6.47
N GLU A 91 -20.78 8.80 6.75
CA GLU A 91 -21.78 9.67 6.13
C GLU A 91 -21.35 10.24 4.77
N SER A 92 -20.05 10.18 4.46
CA SER A 92 -19.55 10.68 3.19
C SER A 92 -18.40 9.83 2.65
N TRP A 93 -18.43 9.67 1.33
CA TRP A 93 -17.39 8.99 0.55
C TRP A 93 -16.76 9.98 -0.40
N ARG A 94 -15.50 9.78 -0.69
CA ARG A 94 -14.77 10.65 -1.58
C ARG A 94 -13.81 9.85 -2.45
N MET A 95 -13.74 10.29 -3.69
CA MET A 95 -12.81 9.80 -4.68
C MET A 95 -11.84 10.92 -4.96
N ASP A 96 -10.56 10.61 -4.89
CA ASP A 96 -9.52 11.56 -5.24
C ASP A 96 -8.59 10.93 -6.27
N ALA A 97 -8.20 11.72 -7.27
CA ALA A 97 -7.13 11.37 -8.18
C ALA A 97 -6.08 12.46 -8.15
N ASN A 98 -4.82 12.04 -8.03
CA ASN A 98 -3.62 12.89 -8.08
C ASN A 98 -3.65 14.00 -7.00
N GLN A 99 -3.48 13.58 -5.74
CA GLN A 99 -3.89 14.32 -4.53
C GLN A 99 -3.19 15.66 -4.24
N THR A 100 -2.18 16.13 -4.99
CA THR A 100 -1.52 17.41 -4.66
C THR A 100 -1.25 18.30 -5.87
N ALA A 101 -1.29 19.61 -5.60
CA ALA A 101 -1.21 20.70 -6.57
C ALA A 101 0.10 20.77 -7.40
N SER A 102 1.05 19.84 -7.19
CA SER A 102 2.34 19.80 -7.89
C SER A 102 3.00 18.42 -7.85
N GLY A 103 2.28 17.35 -8.19
CA GLY A 103 2.91 16.03 -8.41
C GLY A 103 3.27 15.25 -7.15
N GLY A 104 2.32 15.12 -6.22
CA GLY A 104 2.36 14.12 -5.15
C GLY A 104 2.03 12.73 -5.69
N SER A 105 1.78 11.77 -4.80
CA SER A 105 1.51 10.37 -5.17
C SER A 105 0.38 10.30 -6.21
N ASP A 106 0.77 10.03 -7.44
CA ASP A 106 -0.14 9.74 -8.53
C ASP A 106 -0.83 8.42 -8.18
N ALA A 107 -2.01 8.53 -7.60
CA ALA A 107 -2.82 7.39 -7.21
C ALA A 107 -4.29 7.81 -7.20
N PHE A 108 -5.14 6.80 -7.35
CA PHE A 108 -6.58 6.91 -7.23
C PHE A 108 -7.01 6.37 -5.87
N TYR A 109 -7.75 7.17 -5.13
CA TYR A 109 -8.20 6.87 -3.77
C TYR A 109 -9.71 6.76 -3.75
N ILE A 110 -10.22 5.77 -3.05
CA ILE A 110 -11.59 5.73 -2.54
C ILE A 110 -11.49 5.75 -1.02
N ASN A 111 -11.99 6.82 -0.42
CA ASN A 111 -11.93 7.05 1.01
C ASN A 111 -13.30 7.40 1.59
N GLN A 112 -13.42 7.12 2.89
CA GLN A 112 -14.47 7.67 3.73
C GLN A 112 -13.98 8.99 4.31
N GLN A 113 -14.85 9.99 4.39
CA GLN A 113 -14.51 11.30 4.93
C GLN A 113 -15.61 11.78 5.87
N SER A 114 -15.25 12.35 7.02
CA SER A 114 -16.20 12.93 7.96
C SER A 114 -16.91 14.17 7.40
N LEU A 115 -18.15 14.43 7.82
CA LEU A 115 -18.90 15.63 7.41
C LEU A 115 -18.27 16.92 7.92
N ASP A 116 -17.76 16.88 9.15
CA ASP A 116 -17.16 18.00 9.87
C ASP A 116 -15.66 17.77 10.10
N THR A 117 -14.97 18.85 10.46
CA THR A 117 -13.58 18.81 10.92
C THR A 117 -13.51 18.42 12.40
N TYR A 118 -12.41 17.77 12.77
CA TYR A 118 -12.09 17.44 14.15
C TYR A 118 -10.74 18.04 14.53
N VAL A 119 -10.59 18.35 15.81
CA VAL A 119 -9.31 18.80 16.38
C VAL A 119 -8.29 17.67 16.28
N VAL A 120 -7.10 18.00 15.80
CA VAL A 120 -5.96 17.09 15.76
C VAL A 120 -5.29 17.10 17.13
N LEU A 121 -5.11 15.93 17.73
CA LEU A 121 -4.54 15.75 19.06
C LEU A 121 -3.13 15.17 18.96
N SER A 122 -2.23 15.59 19.85
CA SER A 122 -0.88 15.05 19.95
C SER A 122 -0.92 13.60 20.43
N ASP A 123 -0.02 12.76 19.90
CA ASP A 123 0.24 11.41 20.41
C ASP A 123 1.30 11.38 21.54
N GLY A 124 1.69 12.57 22.03
CA GLY A 124 2.77 12.77 23.00
C GLY A 124 4.14 13.04 22.35
N THR A 125 4.21 13.06 21.02
CA THR A 125 5.45 13.37 20.26
C THR A 125 5.32 14.59 19.35
N ALA A 126 4.14 15.22 19.28
CA ALA A 126 3.96 16.46 18.52
C ALA A 126 4.89 17.56 19.08
N PRO A 127 5.71 18.22 18.25
CA PRO A 127 6.56 19.30 18.73
C PRO A 127 5.72 20.48 19.22
N ASP A 128 6.14 21.09 20.33
CA ASP A 128 5.49 22.25 20.90
C ASP A 128 6.16 23.54 20.41
N TYR A 129 5.55 24.18 19.41
CA TYR A 129 6.08 25.38 18.76
C TYR A 129 5.66 26.69 19.44
N CYS A 130 4.83 26.65 20.49
CA CYS A 130 4.13 27.82 21.05
C CYS A 130 4.20 27.81 22.59
N PRO A 131 4.57 28.92 23.28
CA PRO A 131 4.55 30.31 22.84
C PRO A 131 5.93 31.02 22.82
N ASP A 132 7.06 30.31 22.96
CA ASP A 132 8.35 30.95 23.24
C ASP A 132 9.40 30.71 22.11
N PRO A 133 10.08 31.74 21.58
CA PRO A 133 11.26 31.59 20.71
C PRO A 133 12.45 30.88 21.39
N LEU A 134 12.36 30.63 22.70
CA LEU A 134 13.27 29.80 23.49
C LEU A 134 12.63 28.48 23.94
N ALA A 135 11.47 28.10 23.36
CA ALA A 135 10.89 26.79 23.57
C ALA A 135 11.97 25.74 23.34
N ASP A 136 12.10 24.84 24.31
CA ASP A 136 13.02 23.72 24.23
C ASP A 136 12.80 23.04 22.86
N PRO A 137 13.82 22.90 22.00
CA PRO A 137 13.65 22.22 20.71
C PRO A 137 13.19 20.77 20.86
N GLU A 138 13.19 20.22 22.07
CA GLU A 138 12.65 18.91 22.44
C GLU A 138 11.29 18.98 23.17
N ALA A 139 10.67 20.15 23.32
CA ALA A 139 9.35 20.28 23.92
C ALA A 139 8.32 19.55 23.05
N VAL A 140 7.51 18.71 23.70
CA VAL A 140 6.44 17.96 23.07
C VAL A 140 5.10 18.28 23.75
N ILE A 141 4.08 18.42 22.92
CA ILE A 141 2.70 18.58 23.37
C ILE A 141 2.26 17.25 24.01
N PRO A 142 1.75 17.23 25.25
CA PRO A 142 1.27 16.01 25.90
C PRO A 142 0.20 15.26 25.08
N GLU A 143 0.14 13.94 25.23
CA GLU A 143 -0.87 13.13 24.53
C GLU A 143 -2.30 13.61 24.85
N GLY A 144 -3.11 13.80 23.81
CA GLY A 144 -4.50 14.23 23.93
C GLY A 144 -4.72 15.73 23.98
N GLU A 145 -3.65 16.53 24.03
CA GLU A 145 -3.75 17.98 23.86
C GLU A 145 -3.77 18.36 22.37
N PRO A 146 -4.44 19.46 21.97
CA PRO A 146 -4.50 19.90 20.58
C PRO A 146 -3.13 20.19 20.00
N VAL A 147 -2.89 19.74 18.76
CA VAL A 147 -1.74 20.19 17.98
C VAL A 147 -1.97 21.63 17.54
N GLU A 148 -0.92 22.43 17.62
CA GLU A 148 -0.94 23.85 17.30
C GLU A 148 -0.18 24.15 16.00
N ASN A 149 -0.64 25.17 15.29
CA ASN A 149 0.01 25.65 14.09
C ASN A 149 1.24 26.50 14.44
N GLU A 150 2.37 26.17 13.82
CA GLU A 150 3.70 26.74 14.06
C GLU A 150 3.76 28.28 13.90
N PHE A 151 2.86 28.87 13.10
CA PHE A 151 2.90 30.30 12.75
C PHE A 151 1.97 31.16 13.60
N ASN A 152 0.90 30.58 14.15
CA ASN A 152 -0.15 31.36 14.81
C ASN A 152 -0.71 30.74 16.10
N CYS A 153 -0.18 29.60 16.54
CA CYS A 153 -0.60 28.87 17.74
C CYS A 153 -2.09 28.55 17.79
N ALA A 154 -2.75 28.51 16.63
CA ALA A 154 -4.13 28.06 16.53
C ALA A 154 -4.18 26.54 16.52
N GLN A 155 -5.22 25.97 17.13
CA GLN A 155 -5.48 24.54 17.08
C GLN A 155 -5.69 24.11 15.63
N VAL A 156 -5.10 22.97 15.27
CA VAL A 156 -5.24 22.39 13.94
C VAL A 156 -6.50 21.53 13.90
N GLU A 157 -7.35 21.80 12.91
CA GLU A 157 -8.52 20.98 12.61
C GLU A 157 -8.44 20.42 11.20
N GLN A 158 -8.91 19.18 11.00
CA GLN A 158 -8.99 18.57 9.67
C GLN A 158 -10.14 17.57 9.58
N PHE A 159 -10.52 17.24 8.34
CA PHE A 159 -11.44 16.14 8.10
C PHE A 159 -10.77 14.82 8.45
N LEU A 160 -11.51 13.95 9.14
CA LEU A 160 -11.12 12.56 9.35
C LEU A 160 -11.32 11.82 8.03
N GLN A 161 -10.25 11.23 7.50
CA GLN A 161 -10.24 10.53 6.22
C GLN A 161 -9.65 9.13 6.37
N ARG A 162 -10.35 8.12 5.84
CA ARG A 162 -9.86 6.74 5.83
C ARG A 162 -9.88 6.17 4.44
N ASP A 163 -8.70 5.81 3.94
CA ASP A 163 -8.55 5.22 2.63
C ASP A 163 -8.97 3.75 2.68
N GLY A 164 -9.95 3.37 1.85
CA GLY A 164 -10.46 2.01 1.73
C GLY A 164 -9.92 1.28 0.51
N LEU A 165 -9.61 2.01 -0.56
CA LEU A 165 -8.93 1.50 -1.75
C LEU A 165 -7.95 2.57 -2.24
N VAL A 166 -6.72 2.14 -2.49
CA VAL A 166 -5.70 2.97 -3.14
C VAL A 166 -5.15 2.20 -4.33
N LEU A 167 -5.21 2.80 -5.51
CA LEU A 167 -4.62 2.27 -6.74
C LEU A 167 -3.48 3.19 -7.16
N GLY A 168 -2.25 2.68 -7.20
CA GLY A 168 -1.14 3.50 -7.69
C GLY A 168 -1.17 3.67 -9.22
N ASN A 169 -0.53 4.73 -9.70
CA ASN A 169 -0.56 5.12 -11.12
C ASN A 169 0.63 4.58 -11.93
N SER A 170 1.68 4.05 -11.31
CA SER A 170 2.87 3.58 -12.04
C SER A 170 2.69 2.14 -12.52
N ALA A 171 3.43 1.74 -13.55
CA ALA A 171 3.40 0.36 -14.04
C ALA A 171 3.93 -0.67 -13.00
N SER A 172 4.74 -0.20 -12.04
CA SER A 172 5.18 -0.99 -10.91
C SER A 172 4.32 -0.76 -9.68
N SER A 173 3.29 0.09 -9.72
CA SER A 173 2.44 0.33 -8.56
C SER A 173 1.52 -0.87 -8.31
N GLY A 174 1.28 -1.12 -7.03
CA GLY A 174 0.31 -2.09 -6.57
C GLY A 174 -1.08 -1.51 -6.30
N ALA A 175 -1.81 -2.19 -5.43
CA ALA A 175 -3.07 -1.73 -4.88
C ALA A 175 -3.10 -1.97 -3.37
N ALA A 176 -3.66 -1.03 -2.60
CA ALA A 176 -3.96 -1.23 -1.18
C ALA A 176 -5.47 -1.38 -1.01
N VAL A 177 -5.91 -2.49 -0.42
CA VAL A 177 -7.33 -2.82 -0.25
C VAL A 177 -7.66 -3.02 1.22
N GLY A 178 -8.61 -2.22 1.69
CA GLY A 178 -9.06 -2.18 3.08
C GLY A 178 -8.48 -1.01 3.86
N LEU A 179 -9.17 -0.64 4.93
CA LEU A 179 -8.78 0.47 5.80
C LEU A 179 -7.35 0.27 6.32
N ASP A 180 -6.56 1.33 6.35
CA ASP A 180 -5.19 1.33 6.87
C ASP A 180 -4.22 0.37 6.14
N ALA A 181 -4.60 -0.12 4.94
CA ALA A 181 -3.68 -0.84 4.08
C ALA A 181 -2.70 0.14 3.42
N GLU A 182 -1.41 -0.22 3.40
CA GLU A 182 -0.36 0.59 2.79
C GLU A 182 -0.09 0.14 1.36
N LEU A 183 0.00 1.11 0.45
CA LEU A 183 0.35 0.86 -0.95
C LEU A 183 1.83 0.47 -1.05
N ALA A 184 2.10 -0.61 -1.79
CA ALA A 184 3.45 -1.07 -2.11
C ALA A 184 3.57 -1.35 -3.61
N ASP A 185 4.79 -1.26 -4.14
CA ASP A 185 5.06 -1.52 -5.55
C ASP A 185 4.96 -3.02 -5.87
N GLY A 186 4.23 -3.37 -6.93
CA GLY A 186 4.12 -4.72 -7.46
C GLY A 186 3.23 -5.65 -6.63
N GLU A 187 2.53 -5.12 -5.63
CA GLU A 187 1.82 -5.93 -4.64
C GLU A 187 0.35 -5.52 -4.47
N VAL A 188 -0.52 -6.48 -4.20
CA VAL A 188 -1.87 -6.20 -3.65
C VAL A 188 -1.78 -6.31 -2.14
N SER A 189 -1.64 -5.18 -1.47
CA SER A 189 -1.58 -5.08 -0.02
C SER A 189 -2.97 -5.09 0.60
N LEU A 190 -3.13 -5.87 1.67
CA LEU A 190 -4.37 -5.99 2.44
C LEU A 190 -4.22 -5.40 3.85
N GLY A 191 -3.14 -4.67 4.12
CA GLY A 191 -2.79 -4.22 5.46
C GLY A 191 -1.47 -3.47 5.49
N ASN A 192 -0.80 -3.50 6.63
CA ASN A 192 0.50 -2.86 6.85
C ASN A 192 1.38 -3.76 7.75
N THR A 193 2.52 -3.24 8.18
CA THR A 193 3.48 -3.97 9.02
C THR A 193 2.88 -4.42 10.37
N SER A 194 1.94 -3.64 10.92
CA SER A 194 1.29 -3.86 12.21
C SER A 194 -0.08 -4.55 12.09
N LEU A 195 -0.77 -4.35 10.97
CA LEU A 195 -2.11 -4.90 10.71
C LEU A 195 -2.07 -5.81 9.49
N LYS A 196 -2.16 -7.13 9.72
CA LYS A 196 -2.26 -8.13 8.64
C LYS A 196 -3.66 -8.71 8.59
N ARG A 197 -4.21 -8.87 7.38
CA ARG A 197 -5.52 -9.48 7.16
C ARG A 197 -5.35 -10.89 6.60
N ARG A 198 -6.23 -11.79 7.04
CA ARG A 198 -6.30 -13.15 6.53
C ARG A 198 -7.25 -13.18 5.33
N LEU A 199 -6.78 -13.78 4.23
CA LEU A 199 -7.65 -14.19 3.13
C LEU A 199 -8.43 -15.44 3.55
N VAL A 200 -9.75 -15.37 3.51
CA VAL A 200 -10.66 -16.45 3.89
C VAL A 200 -11.56 -16.81 2.72
N HIS A 201 -12.06 -18.05 2.71
CA HIS A 201 -12.91 -18.59 1.63
C HIS A 201 -12.25 -18.58 0.24
N VAL A 202 -10.93 -18.73 0.21
CA VAL A 202 -10.18 -18.94 -1.03
C VAL A 202 -10.44 -20.38 -1.51
N ALA A 203 -10.75 -20.53 -2.79
CA ALA A 203 -10.96 -21.84 -3.41
C ALA A 203 -9.64 -22.60 -3.57
N GLU A 204 -9.74 -23.89 -3.88
CA GLU A 204 -8.57 -24.71 -4.16
C GLU A 204 -7.83 -24.22 -5.41
N ALA A 205 -6.51 -24.08 -5.33
CA ALA A 205 -5.65 -23.67 -6.43
C ALA A 205 -5.59 -24.75 -7.53
N LEU A 206 -5.73 -24.35 -8.80
CA LEU A 206 -5.68 -25.24 -9.97
C LEU A 206 -4.55 -24.89 -10.93
N ALA A 207 -4.23 -23.60 -11.06
CA ALA A 207 -3.15 -23.09 -11.91
C ALA A 207 -1.89 -22.73 -11.10
N GLU A 208 -0.75 -22.64 -11.77
CA GLU A 208 0.54 -22.30 -11.13
C GLU A 208 0.54 -20.90 -10.48
N SER A 209 -0.30 -19.98 -10.96
CA SER A 209 -0.43 -18.61 -10.43
C SER A 209 -1.45 -18.48 -9.29
N ASP A 210 -2.14 -19.56 -8.92
CA ASP A 210 -3.18 -19.51 -7.91
C ASP A 210 -2.57 -19.50 -6.50
N VAL A 211 -3.27 -18.87 -5.56
CA VAL A 211 -2.85 -18.85 -4.15
C VAL A 211 -3.19 -20.19 -3.50
N LEU A 212 -2.18 -20.86 -2.96
CA LEU A 212 -2.36 -22.10 -2.21
C LEU A 212 -3.12 -21.87 -0.90
N ILE A 213 -4.07 -22.76 -0.59
CA ILE A 213 -4.79 -22.76 0.68
C ILE A 213 -4.17 -23.72 1.68
N LYS A 214 -4.45 -23.51 2.97
CA LYS A 214 -3.91 -24.33 4.07
C LYS A 214 -4.15 -25.83 3.88
N SER A 215 -5.32 -26.24 3.39
CA SER A 215 -5.60 -27.67 3.19
C SER A 215 -4.75 -28.30 2.08
N GLN A 216 -4.40 -27.56 1.02
CA GLN A 216 -3.49 -28.04 -0.02
C GLN A 216 -2.04 -28.10 0.50
N LEU A 217 -1.65 -27.11 1.29
CA LEU A 217 -0.35 -27.09 1.98
C LEU A 217 -0.20 -28.31 2.91
N ASP A 218 -1.22 -28.57 3.73
CA ASP A 218 -1.27 -29.70 4.68
C ASP A 218 -1.39 -31.06 3.95
N ALA A 219 -2.09 -31.11 2.81
CA ALA A 219 -2.19 -32.30 1.96
C ALA A 219 -0.87 -32.64 1.24
N GLY A 220 0.13 -31.78 1.40
CA GLY A 220 1.51 -32.13 1.11
C GLY A 220 1.89 -31.99 -0.35
N VAL A 221 1.66 -30.81 -0.92
CA VAL A 221 2.42 -30.34 -2.09
C VAL A 221 3.94 -30.46 -1.86
N PHE A 222 4.38 -30.51 -0.59
CA PHE A 222 5.75 -30.78 -0.17
C PHE A 222 6.04 -32.24 0.23
N MET A 223 5.13 -33.22 0.11
CA MET A 223 5.43 -34.61 0.50
C MET A 223 6.60 -35.17 -0.31
N ASP A 224 6.65 -34.88 -1.61
CA ASP A 224 7.77 -35.29 -2.48
C ASP A 224 9.08 -34.60 -2.08
N GLU A 225 9.02 -33.35 -1.64
CA GLU A 225 10.21 -32.59 -1.24
C GLU A 225 10.69 -32.98 0.17
N GLN A 226 9.77 -33.24 1.09
CA GLN A 226 10.02 -33.80 2.41
C GLN A 226 10.61 -35.21 2.30
N ALA A 227 10.07 -36.06 1.42
CA ALA A 227 10.62 -37.39 1.15
C ALA A 227 12.04 -37.33 0.58
N ARG A 228 12.35 -36.34 -0.27
CA ARG A 228 13.71 -36.10 -0.76
C ARG A 228 14.64 -35.59 0.34
N LEU A 229 14.17 -34.75 1.26
CA LEU A 229 14.95 -34.31 2.41
C LEU A 229 15.24 -35.47 3.37
N ASP A 230 14.25 -36.32 3.65
CA ASP A 230 14.41 -37.53 4.45
C ASP A 230 15.40 -38.52 3.81
N GLU A 231 15.39 -38.64 2.47
CA GLU A 231 16.37 -39.45 1.73
C GLU A 231 17.80 -38.87 1.84
N VAL A 232 17.95 -37.55 1.73
CA VAL A 232 19.24 -36.88 1.89
C VAL A 232 19.76 -37.04 3.32
N GLU A 233 18.90 -36.92 4.34
CA GLU A 233 19.26 -37.16 5.73
C GLU A 233 19.73 -38.61 5.96
N ALA A 234 19.04 -39.59 5.35
CA ALA A 234 19.47 -40.99 5.41
C ALA A 234 20.85 -41.22 4.74
N LEU A 235 21.12 -40.54 3.62
CA LEU A 235 22.43 -40.61 2.95
C LEU A 235 23.55 -39.99 3.79
N ILE A 236 23.30 -38.85 4.44
CA ILE A 236 24.28 -38.20 5.33
C ILE A 236 24.60 -39.10 6.52
N ASN A 237 23.58 -39.65 7.19
CA ASN A 237 23.77 -40.58 8.31
C ASN A 237 24.61 -41.81 7.92
N THR A 238 24.43 -42.30 6.70
CA THR A 238 25.22 -43.42 6.16
C THR A 238 26.67 -43.02 5.93
N ALA A 239 26.90 -41.85 5.32
CA ALA A 239 28.25 -41.34 5.07
C ALA A 239 29.01 -41.08 6.38
N GLU A 240 28.35 -40.54 7.41
CA GLU A 240 28.95 -40.35 8.74
C GLU A 240 29.39 -41.67 9.38
N GLN A 241 28.56 -42.73 9.27
CA GLN A 241 28.93 -44.06 9.76
C GLN A 241 30.11 -44.67 9.00
N GLU A 242 30.15 -44.50 7.68
CA GLU A 242 31.27 -44.98 6.87
C GLU A 242 32.57 -44.25 7.21
N ILE A 243 32.53 -42.94 7.42
CA ILE A 243 33.69 -42.15 7.86
C ILE A 243 34.15 -42.60 9.25
N ALA A 244 33.23 -42.78 10.20
CA ALA A 244 33.58 -43.26 11.54
C ALA A 244 34.24 -44.66 11.52
N ALA A 245 33.78 -45.55 10.64
CA ALA A 245 34.38 -46.87 10.45
C ALA A 245 35.79 -46.77 9.82
N LEU A 246 35.98 -45.87 8.85
CA LEU A 246 37.29 -45.60 8.24
C LEU A 246 38.27 -45.01 9.27
N GLU A 247 37.84 -44.05 10.08
CA GLU A 247 38.67 -43.46 11.15
C GLU A 247 39.07 -44.50 12.21
N ALA A 248 38.14 -45.39 12.60
CA ALA A 248 38.44 -46.48 13.52
C ALA A 248 39.43 -47.50 12.94
N ALA A 249 39.35 -47.77 11.63
CA ALA A 249 40.30 -48.65 10.94
C ALA A 249 41.70 -48.02 10.81
N VAL A 250 41.78 -46.70 10.59
CA VAL A 250 43.03 -45.94 10.52
C VAL A 250 43.69 -45.79 11.90
N ASN A 251 42.90 -45.58 12.96
CA ASN A 251 43.40 -45.39 14.33
C ASN A 251 43.74 -46.68 15.07
N LYS A 252 43.60 -47.86 14.43
CA LYS A 252 44.01 -49.13 15.04
C LYS A 252 45.54 -49.15 15.19
N PRO A 253 46.10 -49.20 16.41
CA PRO A 253 47.55 -49.15 16.58
C PRO A 253 48.18 -50.36 15.90
N SER A 254 49.16 -50.11 15.04
CA SER A 254 50.04 -51.14 14.49
C SER A 254 50.90 -51.71 15.61
N GLY A 255 50.34 -52.66 16.37
CA GLY A 255 51.10 -53.55 17.23
C GLY A 255 51.93 -54.48 16.35
N GLY A 256 53.24 -54.25 16.31
CA GLY A 256 54.18 -54.89 15.41
C GLY A 256 54.32 -56.41 15.61
N GLY A 257 54.62 -57.10 14.51
CA GLY A 257 55.00 -58.51 14.46
C GLY A 257 54.77 -59.10 13.08
N GLY A 258 55.75 -58.95 12.18
CA GLY A 258 55.59 -59.25 10.76
C GLY A 258 55.34 -60.72 10.42
N SER A 259 54.51 -60.92 9.39
CA SER A 259 54.69 -61.98 8.39
C SER A 259 53.75 -61.73 7.20
N GLY A 260 54.34 -61.64 6.00
CA GLY A 260 53.77 -62.09 4.73
C GLY A 260 52.37 -61.63 4.31
N ALA A 261 52.33 -60.65 3.40
CA ALA A 261 51.50 -60.69 2.20
C ALA A 261 49.98 -60.96 2.34
N MET A 262 49.24 -60.21 3.18
CA MET A 262 47.75 -60.24 3.14
C MET A 262 47.05 -58.89 3.37
N GLY A 263 47.78 -57.78 3.56
CA GLY A 263 47.20 -56.50 4.00
C GLY A 263 46.37 -55.73 2.97
N TRP A 264 46.63 -55.88 1.66
CA TRP A 264 45.86 -55.21 0.61
C TRP A 264 44.53 -55.88 0.26
N LEU A 265 44.32 -57.14 0.69
CA LEU A 265 43.08 -57.87 0.43
C LEU A 265 41.91 -57.40 1.31
N ILE A 266 42.18 -56.81 2.48
CA ILE A 266 41.14 -56.33 3.39
C ILE A 266 40.62 -54.94 2.98
N LEU A 267 41.40 -54.16 2.23
CA LEU A 267 40.96 -52.91 1.61
C LEU A 267 40.09 -53.13 0.35
N LEU A 268 40.01 -54.35 -0.18
CA LEU A 268 39.19 -54.68 -1.36
C LEU A 268 37.79 -55.21 -1.00
N LEU A 269 37.52 -55.49 0.28
CA LEU A 269 36.21 -56.00 0.73
C LEU A 269 35.08 -54.95 0.72
N PRO A 270 35.30 -53.63 0.93
CA PRO A 270 34.25 -52.63 0.72
C PRO A 270 34.01 -52.34 -0.78
N ALA A 271 35.01 -52.56 -1.64
CA ALA A 271 34.92 -52.28 -3.07
C ALA A 271 34.06 -53.30 -3.85
N LEU A 272 33.88 -54.51 -3.32
CA LEU A 272 33.05 -55.55 -3.95
C LEU A 272 31.54 -55.31 -3.77
N GLY A 273 31.13 -54.54 -2.75
CA GLY A 273 29.73 -54.15 -2.54
C GLY A 273 29.22 -53.10 -3.55
N LEU A 274 30.13 -52.36 -4.19
CA LEU A 274 29.80 -51.32 -5.18
C LEU A 274 29.47 -51.88 -6.58
N PHE A 275 29.78 -53.14 -6.87
CA PHE A 275 29.55 -53.75 -8.20
C PHE A 275 28.32 -54.66 -8.31
N VAL A 276 27.56 -54.86 -7.23
CA VAL A 276 26.31 -55.65 -7.27
C VAL A 276 25.12 -54.79 -6.83
N ARG A 277 24.80 -53.77 -7.63
CA ARG A 277 23.45 -53.17 -7.63
C ARG A 277 22.69 -53.70 -8.85
N PRO A 278 21.54 -54.37 -8.69
CA PRO A 278 20.67 -54.63 -9.83
C PRO A 278 20.13 -53.30 -10.34
N ARG A 279 20.42 -52.96 -11.60
CA ARG A 279 19.77 -51.85 -12.31
C ARG A 279 18.26 -52.12 -12.34
N ARG A 280 17.49 -51.50 -11.44
CA ARG A 280 16.04 -51.36 -11.64
C ARG A 280 15.83 -50.27 -12.69
N ARG A 281 15.23 -50.68 -13.81
CA ARG A 281 14.74 -49.78 -14.86
C ARG A 281 13.70 -48.85 -14.23
N ILE A 282 13.92 -47.56 -14.45
CA ILE A 282 12.88 -46.52 -14.33
C ILE A 282 11.97 -46.70 -15.55
N VAL A 283 10.68 -46.95 -15.27
CA VAL A 283 9.54 -46.53 -16.11
C VAL A 283 8.79 -45.51 -15.26
#